data_AF-A0A7C6HTV8-F1
#
_entry.id   AF-A0A7C6HTV8-F1
#
_cell.length_a   1.000
_cell.length_b   1.000
_cell.length_c   1.000
_cell.angle_alpha   90.00
_cell.angle_beta   90.00
_cell.angle_gamma   90.00
#
_symmetry.space_group_name_H-M   'P 1'
#
loop_
_entity.id
_entity.type
_entity.pdbx_description
1 polymer ?
#
loop_
_entity_poly.entity_id
_entity_poly.type
_entity_poly.pdbx_seq_one_letter_code
_entity_poly.pdbx_strand_id
1 'polypeptide(L)'
;RIIWYEAPEDLNAAELFTRLNIGRIPLTDAELVKALLLSRSRQDDDRSDRSHEIAAQWDAIERDLRDPELWAFITASADEEPTHISLLLDTLAGHTGHEGAFYTFETLREQIVTDAQGFWNSVLDLHSLLLGWYADRNLFHKIGFLRTQGVSFRELIDRSQDRLKSVFEAHLDGLIRHSLRLSESGLRDLEYDNKVVAGRALLLMNVETVRTRTASSERYSFHEHAKGRWSLEHIHAQNAETLNRAEQWRAWLELHRAAYATLNPVDSQAERLLGQVEEVLARDTIREQDFRRLERALTEAMSQDGDVAVVDGDSIANLALLDGGDNTALSNSVFAVKRADVLRLDKEGRYIPVCTRNVFLKYYSPGDEHQMQFWSRWDREHYLNAMVDALRPYLRPEAAESESEGSEEMVD
;
A
#
# COMPACT_ATOMS: atom_id res chain seq x y z
N ARG A 1 14.50 33.62 33.25
CA ARG A 1 15.84 33.57 33.89
C ARG A 1 16.83 33.15 32.82
N ILE A 2 17.85 33.96 32.55
CA ILE A 2 18.92 33.61 31.61
C ILE A 2 19.99 32.86 32.42
N ILE A 3 20.44 31.72 31.91
CA ILE A 3 21.61 31.01 32.44
C ILE A 3 22.79 31.46 31.59
N TRP A 4 23.75 32.16 32.20
CA TRP A 4 24.99 32.58 31.56
C TRP A 4 26.11 31.63 31.98
N TYR A 5 26.89 31.15 31.01
CA TYR A 5 28.08 30.35 31.24
C TYR A 5 29.23 30.96 30.45
N GLU A 6 30.29 31.35 31.15
CA GLU A 6 31.49 31.92 30.54
C GLU A 6 32.49 30.80 30.26
N ALA A 7 32.86 30.63 28.99
CA ALA A 7 33.81 29.60 28.59
C ALA A 7 35.24 29.97 29.04
N PRO A 8 36.04 29.02 29.55
CA PRO A 8 37.46 29.23 29.82
C PRO A 8 38.23 29.73 28.58
N GLU A 9 39.21 30.62 28.75
CA GLU A 9 39.95 31.26 27.63
C GLU A 9 40.69 30.25 26.72
N ASP A 10 40.97 29.06 27.23
CA ASP A 10 41.66 27.96 26.54
C ASP A 10 40.73 27.01 25.78
N LEU A 11 39.40 27.17 25.93
CA LEU A 11 38.41 26.33 25.26
C LEU A 11 37.66 27.07 24.16
N ASN A 12 37.50 26.44 23.00
CA ASN A 12 36.67 26.98 21.93
C ASN A 12 35.19 26.97 22.35
N ALA A 13 34.59 28.16 22.47
CA ALA A 13 33.20 28.32 22.89
C ALA A 13 32.18 27.59 21.98
N ALA A 14 32.45 27.48 20.68
CA ALA A 14 31.59 26.74 19.76
C ALA A 14 31.68 25.22 19.99
N GLU A 15 32.87 24.70 20.29
CA GLU A 15 33.08 23.29 20.62
C GLU A 15 32.43 22.93 21.97
N LEU A 16 32.56 23.82 22.96
CA LEU A 16 31.89 23.70 24.25
C LEU A 16 30.35 23.73 24.11
N PHE A 17 29.81 24.65 23.30
CA PHE A 17 28.38 24.71 23.01
C PHE A 17 27.88 23.43 22.32
N THR A 18 28.66 22.91 21.37
CA THR A 18 28.34 21.65 20.69
C THR A 18 28.34 20.50 21.69
N ARG A 19 29.35 20.40 22.57
CA ARG A 19 29.41 19.38 23.64
C ARG A 19 28.30 19.49 24.67
N LEU A 20 27.88 20.72 25.03
CA LEU A 20 26.75 20.95 25.94
C LEU A 20 25.40 20.57 25.33
N ASN A 21 25.28 20.64 24.00
CA ASN A 21 24.07 20.23 23.29
C ASN A 21 24.15 18.81 22.69
N ILE A 22 25.33 18.16 22.73
CA ILE A 22 25.49 16.74 22.38
C ILE A 22 24.73 15.92 23.42
N GLY A 23 23.62 15.31 22.99
CA GLY A 23 22.72 14.52 23.84
C GLY A 23 21.51 15.30 24.37
N ARG A 24 21.30 16.56 23.96
CA ARG A 24 20.09 17.31 24.31
C ARG A 24 18.91 16.72 23.54
N ILE A 25 17.92 16.19 24.25
CA ILE A 25 16.65 15.79 23.66
C ILE A 25 16.00 17.07 23.13
N PRO A 26 15.75 17.21 21.82
CA PRO A 26 15.06 18.38 21.31
C PRO A 26 13.72 18.49 22.03
N LEU A 27 13.39 19.70 22.49
CA LEU A 27 12.05 19.94 23.04
C LEU A 27 11.08 19.71 21.88
N THR A 28 10.29 18.64 21.93
CA THR A 28 9.19 18.38 20.99
C THR A 28 7.86 18.73 21.67
N ASP A 29 6.79 18.84 20.88
CA ASP A 29 5.43 18.95 21.41
C ASP A 29 5.10 17.86 22.42
N ALA A 30 5.43 16.61 22.10
CA ALA A 30 5.20 15.47 22.96
C ALA A 30 5.96 15.58 24.31
N GLU A 31 7.23 15.99 24.29
CA GLU A 31 8.01 16.18 25.52
C GLU A 31 7.48 17.33 26.39
N LEU A 32 7.03 18.43 25.77
CA LEU A 32 6.39 19.55 26.47
C LEU A 32 5.06 19.15 27.11
N VAL A 33 4.22 18.42 26.37
CA VAL A 33 2.95 17.87 26.87
C VAL A 33 3.21 16.92 28.05
N LYS A 34 4.16 15.97 27.89
CA LYS A 34 4.54 15.03 28.96
C LYS A 34 5.01 15.75 30.21
N ALA A 35 5.90 16.74 30.08
CA ALA A 35 6.40 17.51 31.20
C ALA A 35 5.29 18.28 31.93
N LEU A 36 4.38 18.92 31.18
CA LEU A 36 3.26 19.65 31.76
C LEU A 36 2.30 18.70 32.52
N LEU A 37 1.94 17.57 31.92
CA LEU A 37 1.07 16.55 32.55
C LEU A 37 1.65 16.01 33.85
N LEU A 38 2.94 15.65 33.85
CA LEU A 38 3.62 15.15 35.04
C LEU A 38 3.76 16.23 36.12
N SER A 39 3.92 17.50 35.73
CA SER A 39 3.98 18.61 36.69
C SER A 39 2.63 18.86 37.37
N ARG A 40 1.52 18.81 36.62
CA ARG A 40 0.17 19.04 37.15
C ARG A 40 -0.31 17.88 38.02
N SER A 41 -0.03 16.65 37.63
CA SER A 41 -0.39 15.45 38.40
C SER A 41 0.38 15.29 39.73
N ARG A 42 1.47 16.06 39.94
CA ARG A 42 2.22 16.10 41.21
C ARG A 42 1.72 17.14 42.21
N GLN A 43 0.96 18.14 41.77
CA GLN A 43 0.51 19.26 42.62
C GLN A 43 -0.75 18.93 43.43
N ASP A 44 -1.41 17.79 43.17
CA ASP A 44 -2.47 17.26 44.03
C ASP A 44 -1.83 16.51 45.21
N ASP A 45 -1.81 17.15 46.38
CA ASP A 45 -1.09 16.81 47.63
C ASP A 45 -1.39 15.41 48.23
N ASP A 46 -2.27 14.61 47.62
CA ASP A 46 -2.71 13.29 48.10
C ASP A 46 -2.36 12.12 47.12
N ARG A 47 -1.67 12.40 46.00
CA ARG A 47 -1.60 11.47 44.83
C ARG A 47 -0.22 11.30 44.18
N SER A 48 0.85 11.09 44.96
CA SER A 48 2.20 10.85 44.39
C SER A 48 2.28 9.62 43.45
N ASP A 49 1.30 8.73 43.48
CA ASP A 49 1.21 7.53 42.65
C ASP A 49 0.80 7.81 41.18
N ARG A 50 0.04 8.88 40.92
CA ARG A 50 -0.58 9.09 39.60
C ARG A 50 0.39 9.54 38.52
N SER A 51 1.42 10.31 38.89
CA SER A 51 2.46 10.73 37.93
C SER A 51 3.29 9.53 37.44
N HIS A 52 3.50 8.52 38.28
CA HIS A 52 4.13 7.26 37.87
C HIS A 52 3.22 6.44 36.97
N GLU A 53 1.92 6.41 37.26
CA GLU A 53 0.94 5.73 36.40
C GLU A 53 0.88 6.35 35.00
N ILE A 54 0.80 7.69 34.89
CA ILE A 54 0.81 8.40 33.61
C ILE A 54 2.09 8.08 32.84
N ALA A 55 3.25 8.09 33.51
CA ALA A 55 4.52 7.75 32.87
C ALA A 55 4.52 6.31 32.34
N ALA A 56 4.07 5.34 33.13
CA ALA A 56 4.00 3.95 32.71
C ALA A 56 3.00 3.73 31.57
N GLN A 57 1.84 4.39 31.60
CA GLN A 57 0.84 4.35 30.54
C GLN A 57 1.35 5.00 29.26
N TRP A 58 2.05 6.14 29.37
CA TRP A 58 2.70 6.80 28.23
C TRP A 58 3.67 5.85 27.54
N ASP A 59 4.54 5.20 28.31
CA ASP A 59 5.53 4.26 27.76
C ASP A 59 4.85 3.02 27.13
N ALA A 60 3.72 2.58 27.70
CA ALA A 60 2.91 1.51 27.11
C ALA A 60 2.29 1.91 25.76
N ILE A 61 1.71 3.11 25.67
CA ILE A 61 1.15 3.66 24.42
C ILE A 61 2.25 3.76 23.36
N GLU A 62 3.40 4.33 23.72
CA GLU A 62 4.53 4.48 22.79
C GLU A 62 5.03 3.10 22.31
N ARG A 63 5.07 2.09 23.19
CA ARG A 63 5.44 0.72 22.81
C ARG A 63 4.43 0.10 21.86
N ASP A 64 3.13 0.28 22.10
CA ASP A 64 2.07 -0.29 21.26
C ASP A 64 2.02 0.41 19.88
N LEU A 65 2.17 1.74 19.84
CA LEU A 65 2.21 2.51 18.58
C LEU A 65 3.46 2.23 17.74
N ARG A 66 4.53 1.69 18.34
CA ARG A 66 5.73 1.23 17.62
C ARG A 66 5.58 -0.13 16.95
N ASP A 67 4.46 -0.84 17.15
CA ASP A 67 4.16 -2.01 16.32
C ASP A 67 4.03 -1.55 14.85
N PRO A 68 4.87 -2.04 13.93
CA PRO A 68 4.92 -1.48 12.57
C PRO A 68 3.61 -1.65 11.79
N GLU A 69 2.89 -2.74 12.04
CA GLU A 69 1.61 -2.99 11.37
C GLU A 69 0.51 -2.07 11.90
N LEU A 70 0.47 -1.84 13.22
CA LEU A 70 -0.46 -0.88 13.84
C LEU A 70 -0.16 0.56 13.39
N TRP A 71 1.12 0.94 13.30
CA TRP A 71 1.52 2.24 12.80
C TRP A 71 1.10 2.43 11.34
N ALA A 72 1.51 1.53 10.45
CA ALA A 72 1.20 1.64 9.03
C ALA A 72 -0.30 1.57 8.74
N PHE A 73 -1.05 0.76 9.48
CA PHE A 73 -2.52 0.72 9.42
C PHE A 73 -3.15 2.10 9.64
N ILE A 74 -2.61 2.90 10.57
CA ILE A 74 -3.22 4.18 10.97
C ILE A 74 -2.56 5.40 10.35
N THR A 75 -1.31 5.34 9.91
CA THR A 75 -0.61 6.46 9.28
C THR A 75 -0.54 6.33 7.77
N ALA A 76 -0.76 5.11 7.23
CA ALA A 76 -0.42 4.73 5.86
C ALA A 76 1.06 5.00 5.51
N SER A 77 1.93 5.01 6.52
CA SER A 77 3.38 5.19 6.37
C SER A 77 4.14 4.09 7.10
N ALA A 78 5.29 3.72 6.54
CA ALA A 78 6.27 2.84 7.18
C ALA A 78 7.49 3.60 7.73
N ASP A 79 7.44 4.94 7.70
CA ASP A 79 8.52 5.79 8.20
C ASP A 79 8.60 5.71 9.72
N GLU A 80 9.82 5.61 10.24
CA GLU A 80 10.06 5.65 11.68
C GLU A 80 9.99 7.09 12.18
N GLU A 81 9.10 7.34 13.13
CA GLU A 81 9.05 8.62 13.84
C GLU A 81 9.75 8.55 15.21
N PRO A 82 10.39 9.64 15.67
CA PRO A 82 11.03 9.67 16.98
C PRO A 82 10.05 9.41 18.13
N THR A 83 8.80 9.88 18.01
CA THR A 83 7.79 9.83 19.07
C THR A 83 6.40 9.61 18.49
N HIS A 84 5.86 8.40 18.65
CA HIS A 84 4.63 7.96 17.97
C HIS A 84 3.35 8.47 18.67
N ILE A 85 3.39 8.67 19.99
CA ILE A 85 2.25 9.25 20.72
C ILE A 85 1.86 10.66 20.21
N SER A 86 2.76 11.34 19.50
CA SER A 86 2.48 12.61 18.82
C SER A 86 1.25 12.50 17.92
N LEU A 87 1.02 11.35 17.25
CA LEU A 87 -0.19 11.11 16.46
C LEU A 87 -1.47 11.34 17.27
N LEU A 88 -1.52 10.84 18.50
CA LEU A 88 -2.70 10.98 19.37
C LEU A 88 -2.85 12.44 19.84
N LEU A 89 -1.75 13.08 20.20
CA LEU A 89 -1.73 14.46 20.65
C LEU A 89 -2.13 15.43 19.54
N ASP A 90 -1.57 15.27 18.35
CA ASP A 90 -1.86 16.07 17.16
C ASP A 90 -3.33 15.90 16.75
N THR A 91 -3.87 14.68 16.89
CA THR A 91 -5.29 14.42 16.65
C THR A 91 -6.19 15.17 17.65
N LEU A 92 -5.83 15.19 18.94
CA LEU A 92 -6.56 15.94 19.97
C LEU A 92 -6.42 17.46 19.83
N ALA A 93 -5.24 17.94 19.41
CA ALA A 93 -5.00 19.34 19.08
C ALA A 93 -5.73 19.77 17.80
N GLY A 94 -6.10 18.79 16.98
CA GLY A 94 -6.80 19.02 15.74
C GLY A 94 -5.90 19.50 14.60
N HIS A 95 -4.65 19.05 14.60
CA HIS A 95 -3.64 19.40 13.62
C HIS A 95 -4.07 19.00 12.19
N THR A 96 -3.84 19.90 11.22
CA THR A 96 -4.20 19.67 9.79
C THR A 96 -3.01 19.72 8.83
N GLY A 97 -1.77 19.78 9.34
CA GLY A 97 -0.56 19.46 8.57
C GLY A 97 0.37 20.62 8.21
N HIS A 98 0.11 21.85 8.67
CA HIS A 98 1.02 23.00 8.47
C HIS A 98 0.88 24.04 9.59
N GLU A 99 1.23 23.69 10.82
CA GLU A 99 1.17 24.63 11.94
C GLU A 99 2.58 24.88 12.51
N GLY A 100 2.77 26.03 13.14
CA GLY A 100 4.08 26.47 13.63
C GLY A 100 4.69 25.52 14.66
N ALA A 101 5.98 25.68 14.93
CA ALA A 101 6.65 24.92 15.99
C ALA A 101 5.86 25.01 17.31
N PHE A 102 5.69 23.89 17.99
CA PHE A 102 5.00 23.77 19.27
C PHE A 102 3.47 23.97 19.23
N TYR A 103 2.85 23.87 18.05
CA TYR A 103 1.40 24.07 17.91
C TYR A 103 0.58 23.14 18.80
N THR A 104 0.90 21.85 18.79
CA THR A 104 0.15 20.83 19.52
C THR A 104 0.19 21.11 21.02
N PHE A 105 1.36 21.43 21.54
CA PHE A 105 1.52 21.82 22.93
C PHE A 105 0.72 23.07 23.28
N GLU A 106 0.87 24.17 22.51
CA GLU A 106 0.18 25.43 22.83
C GLU A 106 -1.35 25.27 22.78
N THR A 107 -1.87 24.49 21.84
CA THR A 107 -3.31 24.20 21.71
C THR A 107 -3.85 23.39 22.88
N LEU A 108 -3.09 22.39 23.35
CA LEU A 108 -3.51 21.50 24.43
C LEU A 108 -3.21 22.05 25.82
N ARG A 109 -2.31 23.04 25.94
CA ARG A 109 -1.83 23.59 27.21
C ARG A 109 -2.96 24.04 28.13
N GLU A 110 -3.93 24.78 27.60
CA GLU A 110 -5.05 25.29 28.41
C GLU A 110 -5.92 24.16 28.98
N GLN A 111 -6.16 23.11 28.17
CA GLN A 111 -6.92 21.94 28.60
C GLN A 111 -6.17 21.17 29.69
N ILE A 112 -4.86 20.96 29.52
CA ILE A 112 -4.02 20.25 30.50
C ILE A 112 -3.92 21.05 31.82
N VAL A 113 -3.84 22.39 31.76
CA VAL A 113 -3.80 23.23 32.96
C VAL A 113 -5.12 23.21 33.71
N THR A 114 -6.24 23.19 32.98
CA THR A 114 -7.59 23.14 33.55
C THR A 114 -7.91 21.77 34.16
N ASP A 115 -7.68 20.69 33.42
CA ASP A 115 -7.96 19.32 33.85
C ASP A 115 -6.97 18.33 33.21
N ALA A 116 -5.81 18.15 33.86
CA ALA A 116 -4.77 17.23 33.42
C ALA A 116 -5.26 15.76 33.36
N GLN A 117 -6.15 15.37 34.27
CA GLN A 117 -6.62 13.98 34.36
C GLN A 117 -7.68 13.69 33.28
N GLY A 118 -8.62 14.60 33.06
CA GLY A 118 -9.59 14.50 31.96
C GLY A 118 -8.92 14.51 30.59
N PHE A 119 -7.88 15.35 30.42
CA PHE A 119 -7.06 15.32 29.22
C PHE A 119 -6.37 13.95 29.04
N TRP A 120 -5.72 13.43 30.09
CA TRP A 120 -5.03 12.14 29.98
C TRP A 120 -5.99 10.98 29.72
N ASN A 121 -7.19 11.00 30.32
CA ASN A 121 -8.24 10.04 29.99
C ASN A 121 -8.63 10.11 28.50
N SER A 122 -8.67 11.30 27.91
CA SER A 122 -8.96 11.46 26.47
C SER A 122 -7.87 10.82 25.58
N VAL A 123 -6.60 10.89 26.00
CA VAL A 123 -5.49 10.18 25.32
C VAL A 123 -5.66 8.67 25.44
N LEU A 124 -5.99 8.17 26.63
CA LEU A 124 -6.24 6.74 26.88
C LEU A 124 -7.46 6.21 26.11
N ASP A 125 -8.53 6.99 26.02
CA ASP A 125 -9.74 6.65 25.27
C ASP A 125 -9.43 6.53 23.79
N LEU A 126 -8.64 7.47 23.24
CA LEU A 126 -8.22 7.43 21.84
C LEU A 126 -7.30 6.23 21.56
N HIS A 127 -6.35 5.95 22.44
CA HIS A 127 -5.50 4.76 22.35
C HIS A 127 -6.31 3.46 22.40
N SER A 128 -7.28 3.37 23.31
CA SER A 128 -8.16 2.20 23.46
C SER A 128 -9.04 1.99 22.23
N LEU A 129 -9.56 3.08 21.66
CA LEU A 129 -10.32 3.05 20.40
C LEU A 129 -9.47 2.50 19.25
N LEU A 130 -8.23 2.99 19.12
CA LEU A 130 -7.28 2.54 18.11
C LEU A 130 -6.96 1.04 18.25
N LEU A 131 -6.67 0.57 19.47
CA LEU A 131 -6.44 -0.85 19.72
C LEU A 131 -7.68 -1.69 19.41
N GLY A 132 -8.88 -1.17 19.70
CA GLY A 132 -10.15 -1.81 19.33
C GLY A 132 -10.32 -1.96 17.82
N TRP A 133 -9.98 -0.93 17.04
CA TRP A 133 -10.00 -0.98 15.57
C TRP A 133 -8.96 -1.96 15.02
N TYR A 134 -7.75 -1.95 15.58
CA TYR A 134 -6.69 -2.85 15.19
C TYR A 134 -7.00 -4.32 15.54
N ALA A 135 -7.66 -4.58 16.67
CA ALA A 135 -8.04 -5.93 17.07
C ALA A 135 -9.17 -6.51 16.19
N ASP A 136 -10.11 -5.67 15.77
CA ASP A 136 -11.24 -6.11 14.95
C ASP A 136 -10.87 -6.29 13.47
N ARG A 137 -11.11 -7.49 12.93
CA ARG A 137 -10.74 -7.83 11.54
C ARG A 137 -11.43 -6.92 10.51
N ASN A 138 -12.69 -6.58 10.69
CA ASN A 138 -13.40 -5.77 9.70
C ASN A 138 -12.92 -4.32 9.74
N LEU A 139 -12.82 -3.74 10.95
CA LEU A 139 -12.35 -2.38 11.14
C LEU A 139 -10.90 -2.24 10.67
N PHE A 140 -10.01 -3.15 11.03
CA PHE A 140 -8.61 -3.16 10.59
C PHE A 140 -8.49 -3.08 9.06
N HIS A 141 -9.18 -3.94 8.31
CA HIS A 141 -9.05 -3.94 6.86
C HIS A 141 -9.72 -2.73 6.20
N LYS A 142 -10.92 -2.34 6.65
CA LYS A 142 -11.67 -1.20 6.08
C LYS A 142 -10.99 0.14 6.37
N ILE A 143 -10.57 0.36 7.61
CA ILE A 143 -9.87 1.59 8.02
C ILE A 143 -8.50 1.67 7.35
N GLY A 144 -7.72 0.59 7.36
CA GLY A 144 -6.40 0.59 6.74
C GLY A 144 -6.47 0.91 5.26
N PHE A 145 -7.43 0.33 4.52
CA PHE A 145 -7.70 0.72 3.14
C PHE A 145 -8.00 2.21 3.00
N LEU A 146 -8.91 2.76 3.80
CA LEU A 146 -9.29 4.18 3.74
C LEU A 146 -8.13 5.11 4.09
N ARG A 147 -7.26 4.73 5.04
CA ARG A 147 -6.03 5.48 5.36
C ARG A 147 -5.09 5.51 4.17
N THR A 148 -4.88 4.39 3.47
CA THR A 148 -4.12 4.35 2.20
C THR A 148 -4.77 5.21 1.10
N GLN A 149 -6.09 5.44 1.16
CA GLN A 149 -6.80 6.34 0.25
C GLN A 149 -6.75 7.83 0.66
N GLY A 150 -6.06 8.16 1.75
CA GLY A 150 -5.88 9.54 2.22
C GLY A 150 -6.99 10.06 3.13
N VAL A 151 -7.95 9.23 3.56
CA VAL A 151 -8.94 9.62 4.59
C VAL A 151 -8.20 9.82 5.90
N SER A 152 -8.28 10.99 6.54
CA SER A 152 -7.50 11.30 7.75
C SER A 152 -7.90 10.44 8.97
N PHE A 153 -6.96 10.19 9.89
CA PHE A 153 -7.27 9.50 11.15
C PHE A 153 -8.32 10.26 11.98
N ARG A 154 -8.20 11.58 12.05
CA ARG A 154 -9.17 12.47 12.69
C ARG A 154 -10.58 12.31 12.12
N GLU A 155 -10.71 12.32 10.80
CA GLU A 155 -12.01 12.14 10.14
C GLU A 155 -12.66 10.81 10.53
N LEU A 156 -11.88 9.73 10.64
CA LEU A 156 -12.42 8.44 11.07
C LEU A 156 -12.88 8.45 12.53
N ILE A 157 -12.16 9.14 13.41
CA ILE A 157 -12.55 9.30 14.82
C ILE A 157 -13.85 10.07 14.91
N ASP A 158 -13.94 11.25 14.27
CA ASP A 158 -15.14 12.09 14.27
C ASP A 158 -16.36 11.33 13.74
N ARG A 159 -16.16 10.47 12.73
CA ARG A 159 -17.22 9.60 12.18
C ARG A 159 -17.57 8.41 13.07
N SER A 160 -16.71 8.02 14.00
CA SER A 160 -16.93 6.90 14.92
C SER A 160 -17.62 7.30 16.23
N GLN A 161 -17.50 8.58 16.63
CA GLN A 161 -18.05 9.09 17.88
C GLN A 161 -19.56 8.89 17.98
N ASP A 162 -20.00 8.55 19.19
CA ASP A 162 -21.41 8.37 19.58
C ASP A 162 -22.23 7.40 18.71
N ARG A 163 -21.55 6.42 18.09
CA ARG A 163 -22.19 5.43 17.21
C ARG A 163 -21.97 4.01 17.67
N LEU A 164 -22.98 3.19 17.42
CA LEU A 164 -22.84 1.74 17.49
C LEU A 164 -21.85 1.26 16.42
N LYS A 165 -21.09 0.22 16.74
CA LYS A 165 -20.10 -0.38 15.85
C LYS A 165 -20.67 -0.71 14.46
N SER A 166 -21.87 -1.27 14.38
CA SER A 166 -22.53 -1.61 13.12
C SER A 166 -22.83 -0.40 12.24
N VAL A 167 -23.20 0.74 12.85
CA VAL A 167 -23.44 2.00 12.15
C VAL A 167 -22.12 2.57 11.62
N PHE A 168 -21.05 2.47 12.40
CA PHE A 168 -19.72 2.89 11.97
C PHE A 168 -19.20 2.03 10.81
N GLU A 169 -19.35 0.70 10.88
CA GLU A 169 -18.98 -0.19 9.77
C GLU A 169 -19.72 0.14 8.48
N ALA A 170 -21.04 0.40 8.54
CA ALA A 170 -21.82 0.83 7.38
C ALA A 170 -21.35 2.19 6.83
N HIS A 171 -20.89 3.09 7.70
CA HIS A 171 -20.30 4.35 7.29
C HIS A 171 -18.96 4.14 6.56
N LEU A 172 -18.11 3.24 7.05
CA LEU A 172 -16.87 2.87 6.35
C LEU A 172 -17.17 2.31 4.95
N ASP A 173 -18.20 1.47 4.82
CA ASP A 173 -18.64 0.93 3.52
C ASP A 173 -19.08 2.06 2.57
N GLY A 174 -19.73 3.09 3.10
CA GLY A 174 -20.07 4.30 2.36
C GLY A 174 -18.86 5.08 1.87
N LEU A 175 -17.82 5.22 2.70
CA LEU A 175 -16.57 5.87 2.32
C LEU A 175 -15.80 5.07 1.26
N ILE A 176 -15.77 3.74 1.39
CA ILE A 176 -15.14 2.85 0.40
C ILE A 176 -15.85 2.99 -0.95
N ARG A 177 -17.20 2.91 -0.96
CA ARG A 177 -18.02 3.16 -2.16
C ARG A 177 -17.79 4.55 -2.76
N HIS A 178 -17.58 5.57 -1.93
CA HIS A 178 -17.28 6.92 -2.40
C HIS A 178 -15.85 7.06 -2.96
N SER A 179 -14.89 6.28 -2.46
CA SER A 179 -13.51 6.26 -2.95
C SER A 179 -13.38 5.58 -4.32
N LEU A 180 -14.13 4.50 -4.53
CA LEU A 180 -14.18 3.79 -5.82
C LEU A 180 -14.95 4.58 -6.89
N ARG A 181 -16.19 4.97 -6.57
CA ARG A 181 -17.15 5.59 -7.51
C ARG A 181 -17.46 4.73 -8.76
N LEU A 182 -17.40 3.41 -8.65
CA LEU A 182 -17.62 2.47 -9.76
C LEU A 182 -18.95 1.73 -9.66
N SER A 183 -19.58 1.47 -10.80
CA SER A 183 -20.56 0.39 -10.98
C SER A 183 -19.85 -0.91 -11.40
N GLU A 184 -20.60 -1.99 -11.65
CA GLU A 184 -20.00 -3.22 -12.17
C GLU A 184 -19.49 -3.02 -13.60
N SER A 185 -20.29 -2.40 -14.47
CA SER A 185 -19.87 -2.04 -15.84
C SER A 185 -18.61 -1.17 -15.82
N GLY A 186 -18.62 -0.11 -15.01
CA GLY A 186 -17.49 0.79 -14.87
C GLY A 186 -16.22 0.11 -14.33
N LEU A 187 -16.34 -0.94 -13.51
CA LEU A 187 -15.20 -1.76 -13.08
C LEU A 187 -14.66 -2.62 -14.25
N ARG A 188 -15.54 -3.24 -15.03
CA ARG A 188 -15.17 -4.08 -16.17
C ARG A 188 -14.49 -3.28 -17.29
N ASP A 189 -14.88 -2.02 -17.44
CA ASP A 189 -14.35 -1.09 -18.43
C ASP A 189 -13.08 -0.34 -17.96
N LEU A 190 -12.54 -0.65 -16.77
CA LEU A 190 -11.30 -0.03 -16.31
C LEU A 190 -10.11 -0.50 -17.14
N GLU A 191 -9.43 0.45 -17.75
CA GLU A 191 -8.15 0.27 -18.44
C GLU A 191 -6.95 0.82 -17.65
N TYR A 192 -5.73 0.50 -18.09
CA TYR A 192 -4.46 0.93 -17.51
C TYR A 192 -4.35 2.44 -17.37
N ASP A 193 -4.88 3.22 -18.31
CA ASP A 193 -4.85 4.69 -18.27
C ASP A 193 -5.60 5.26 -17.04
N ASN A 194 -6.55 4.49 -16.49
CA ASN A 194 -7.25 4.82 -15.26
C ASN A 194 -6.45 4.42 -14.00
N LYS A 195 -5.12 4.65 -14.01
CA LYS A 195 -4.16 4.09 -13.02
C LYS A 195 -4.60 4.25 -11.57
N VAL A 196 -5.10 5.43 -11.22
CA VAL A 196 -5.52 5.74 -9.85
C VAL A 196 -6.71 4.86 -9.45
N VAL A 197 -7.74 4.78 -10.28
CA VAL A 197 -8.97 4.05 -9.96
C VAL A 197 -8.75 2.53 -10.05
N ALA A 198 -8.02 2.05 -11.05
CA ALA A 198 -7.64 0.64 -11.18
C ALA A 198 -6.78 0.19 -10.01
N GLY A 199 -5.79 0.99 -9.61
CA GLY A 199 -4.95 0.73 -8.42
C GLY A 199 -5.78 0.63 -7.13
N ARG A 200 -6.76 1.51 -6.96
CA ARG A 200 -7.71 1.45 -5.82
C ARG A 200 -8.55 0.18 -5.81
N ALA A 201 -9.11 -0.19 -6.96
CA ALA A 201 -9.92 -1.40 -7.08
C ALA A 201 -9.09 -2.66 -6.79
N LEU A 202 -7.88 -2.76 -7.35
CA LEU A 202 -6.96 -3.87 -7.10
C LEU A 202 -6.50 -3.93 -5.64
N LEU A 203 -6.20 -2.79 -5.02
CA LEU A 203 -5.83 -2.74 -3.60
C LEU A 203 -7.00 -3.23 -2.74
N LEU A 204 -8.21 -2.73 -2.99
CA LEU A 204 -9.39 -3.14 -2.25
C LEU A 204 -9.67 -4.64 -2.43
N MET A 205 -9.50 -5.18 -3.64
CA MET A 205 -9.66 -6.61 -3.90
C MET A 205 -8.69 -7.43 -3.05
N ASN A 206 -7.43 -7.01 -2.95
CA ASN A 206 -6.44 -7.65 -2.09
C ASN A 206 -6.85 -7.62 -0.60
N VAL A 207 -7.25 -6.45 -0.11
CA VAL A 207 -7.69 -6.25 1.28
C VAL A 207 -8.92 -7.11 1.60
N GLU A 208 -9.93 -7.11 0.73
CA GLU A 208 -11.18 -7.87 0.89
C GLU A 208 -10.95 -9.38 0.79
N THR A 209 -10.06 -9.81 -0.10
CA THR A 209 -9.68 -11.22 -0.23
C THR A 209 -9.07 -11.75 1.06
N VAL A 210 -8.26 -10.95 1.75
CA VAL A 210 -7.76 -11.34 3.09
C VAL A 210 -8.90 -11.23 4.11
N ARG A 211 -9.55 -10.08 4.22
CA ARG A 211 -10.60 -9.80 5.23
C ARG A 211 -11.67 -10.90 5.31
N THR A 212 -12.12 -11.40 4.16
CA THR A 212 -13.21 -12.39 4.07
C THR A 212 -12.76 -13.84 4.37
N ARG A 213 -11.47 -14.13 4.50
CA ARG A 213 -10.96 -15.44 4.95
C ARG A 213 -11.19 -15.63 6.45
N THR A 214 -12.29 -16.28 6.80
CA THR A 214 -12.70 -16.50 8.20
C THR A 214 -11.92 -17.59 8.91
N ALA A 215 -11.32 -18.53 8.17
CA ALA A 215 -10.53 -19.64 8.73
C ALA A 215 -9.01 -19.34 8.76
N SER A 216 -8.61 -18.07 8.72
CA SER A 216 -7.22 -17.63 8.74
C SER A 216 -7.02 -16.46 9.71
N SER A 217 -5.91 -16.48 10.46
CA SER A 217 -5.46 -15.34 11.25
C SER A 217 -4.69 -14.30 10.44
N GLU A 218 -4.38 -14.60 9.17
CA GLU A 218 -3.69 -13.71 8.24
C GLU A 218 -4.43 -12.38 8.10
N ARG A 219 -3.68 -11.29 8.11
CA ARG A 219 -4.15 -9.92 7.87
C ARG A 219 -3.43 -9.37 6.64
N TYR A 220 -4.09 -8.48 5.91
CA TYR A 220 -3.40 -7.70 4.89
C TYR A 220 -2.31 -6.87 5.57
N SER A 221 -1.07 -6.94 5.10
CA SER A 221 0.01 -6.14 5.70
C SER A 221 0.03 -4.75 5.09
N PHE A 222 -0.49 -3.78 5.84
CA PHE A 222 -0.37 -2.37 5.52
C PHE A 222 1.06 -1.87 5.73
N HIS A 223 1.84 -2.50 6.61
CA HIS A 223 3.26 -2.19 6.76
C HIS A 223 4.07 -2.47 5.50
N GLU A 224 3.98 -3.70 4.99
CA GLU A 224 4.64 -4.07 3.73
C GLU A 224 4.06 -3.29 2.55
N HIS A 225 2.76 -2.95 2.59
CA HIS A 225 2.17 -2.07 1.60
C HIS A 225 2.79 -0.65 1.63
N ALA A 226 2.93 -0.04 2.80
CA ALA A 226 3.48 1.31 2.93
C ALA A 226 4.98 1.38 2.61
N LYS A 227 5.73 0.29 2.79
CA LYS A 227 7.13 0.17 2.36
C LYS A 227 7.32 0.02 0.86
N GLY A 228 6.41 -0.71 0.21
CA GLY A 228 6.50 -1.05 -1.21
C GLY A 228 6.22 0.14 -2.12
N ARG A 229 6.83 0.14 -3.31
CA ARG A 229 6.54 1.13 -4.37
C ARG A 229 5.56 0.53 -5.36
N TRP A 230 4.32 0.33 -4.93
CA TRP A 230 3.34 -0.39 -5.75
C TRP A 230 3.02 0.36 -7.03
N SER A 231 3.07 -0.37 -8.13
CA SER A 231 2.67 0.09 -9.45
C SER A 231 1.72 -0.90 -10.10
N LEU A 232 0.97 -0.41 -11.09
CA LEU A 232 0.17 -1.26 -11.93
C LEU A 232 1.07 -1.89 -12.98
N GLU A 233 1.09 -3.22 -12.99
CA GLU A 233 1.84 -4.01 -13.94
C GLU A 233 0.88 -4.88 -14.75
N HIS A 234 1.13 -4.99 -16.05
CA HIS A 234 0.41 -5.94 -16.89
C HIS A 234 0.77 -7.37 -16.49
N ILE A 235 -0.21 -8.27 -16.43
CA ILE A 235 0.01 -9.69 -16.12
C ILE A 235 0.68 -10.37 -17.32
N HIS A 236 0.27 -10.01 -18.53
CA HIS A 236 0.87 -10.42 -19.79
C HIS A 236 1.06 -9.18 -20.69
N ALA A 237 2.30 -8.84 -21.01
CA ALA A 237 2.59 -7.70 -21.88
C ALA A 237 2.32 -8.05 -23.36
N GLN A 238 1.43 -7.31 -24.01
CA GLN A 238 1.17 -7.43 -25.46
C GLN A 238 1.78 -6.25 -26.25
N ASN A 239 1.72 -5.03 -25.69
CA ASN A 239 2.30 -3.81 -26.26
C ASN A 239 3.29 -3.19 -25.27
N ALA A 240 4.43 -3.87 -25.12
CA ALA A 240 5.53 -3.45 -24.25
C ALA A 240 6.03 -2.04 -24.60
N GLU A 241 6.44 -1.26 -23.58
CA GLU A 241 7.27 -0.08 -23.79
C GLU A 241 8.49 -0.46 -24.61
N THR A 242 8.87 0.36 -25.59
CA THR A 242 9.97 0.03 -26.48
C THR A 242 11.26 -0.12 -25.68
N LEU A 243 11.82 -1.34 -25.66
CA LEU A 243 13.16 -1.59 -25.13
C LEU A 243 14.17 -1.03 -26.12
N ASN A 244 14.94 -0.02 -25.70
CA ASN A 244 15.75 0.82 -26.59
C ASN A 244 17.25 0.71 -26.33
N ARG A 245 17.64 0.12 -25.19
CA ARG A 245 19.02 0.08 -24.72
C ARG A 245 19.54 -1.35 -24.70
N ALA A 246 20.82 -1.53 -25.01
CA ALA A 246 21.46 -2.85 -25.02
C ALA A 246 21.39 -3.55 -23.65
N GLU A 247 21.48 -2.81 -22.55
CA GLU A 247 21.31 -3.34 -21.19
C GLU A 247 19.90 -3.93 -20.96
N GLN A 248 18.87 -3.23 -21.46
CA GLN A 248 17.48 -3.69 -21.38
C GLN A 248 17.26 -4.94 -22.23
N TRP A 249 17.82 -4.98 -23.44
CA TRP A 249 17.76 -6.16 -24.32
C TRP A 249 18.43 -7.37 -23.68
N ARG A 250 19.59 -7.17 -23.04
CA ARG A 250 20.32 -8.22 -22.35
C ARG A 250 19.50 -8.79 -21.19
N ALA A 251 19.01 -7.92 -20.30
CA ALA A 251 18.19 -8.31 -19.16
C ALA A 251 16.93 -9.07 -19.61
N TRP A 252 16.26 -8.60 -20.67
CA TRP A 252 15.09 -9.27 -21.23
C TRP A 252 15.43 -10.67 -21.75
N LEU A 253 16.51 -10.82 -22.52
CA LEU A 253 16.94 -12.13 -23.05
C LEU A 253 17.34 -13.10 -21.93
N GLU A 254 18.06 -12.64 -20.91
CA GLU A 254 18.43 -13.46 -19.75
C GLU A 254 17.20 -13.98 -18.99
N LEU A 255 16.21 -13.11 -18.74
CA LEU A 255 14.94 -13.48 -18.10
C LEU A 255 14.16 -14.50 -18.92
N HIS A 256 13.97 -14.24 -20.23
CA HIS A 256 13.17 -15.11 -21.11
C HIS A 256 13.87 -16.45 -21.35
N ARG A 257 15.20 -16.46 -21.47
CA ARG A 257 16.00 -17.70 -21.55
C ARG A 257 15.77 -18.58 -20.33
N ALA A 258 15.91 -18.01 -19.12
CA ALA A 258 15.77 -18.78 -17.88
C ALA A 258 14.36 -19.37 -17.73
N ALA A 259 13.33 -18.57 -18.05
CA ALA A 259 11.96 -19.04 -18.07
C ALA A 259 11.78 -20.16 -19.10
N TYR A 260 12.10 -19.91 -20.38
CA TYR A 260 11.89 -20.84 -21.49
C TYR A 260 12.60 -22.19 -21.27
N ALA A 261 13.82 -22.20 -20.74
CA ALA A 261 14.56 -23.41 -20.40
C ALA A 261 13.85 -24.24 -19.31
N THR A 262 13.20 -23.58 -18.35
CA THR A 262 12.42 -24.26 -17.30
C THR A 262 11.15 -24.90 -17.86
N LEU A 263 10.55 -24.29 -18.90
CA LEU A 263 9.29 -24.78 -19.47
C LEU A 263 9.48 -25.93 -20.46
N ASN A 264 10.60 -25.92 -21.20
CA ASN A 264 10.86 -26.84 -22.31
C ASN A 264 12.19 -27.61 -22.15
N PRO A 265 12.37 -28.40 -21.08
CA PRO A 265 13.66 -29.01 -20.77
C PRO A 265 14.09 -30.16 -21.72
N VAL A 266 13.20 -30.63 -22.62
CA VAL A 266 13.47 -31.78 -23.52
C VAL A 266 12.90 -31.55 -24.92
N ASP A 267 13.19 -30.39 -25.53
CA ASP A 267 12.79 -30.08 -26.91
C ASP A 267 13.99 -29.62 -27.74
N SER A 268 14.25 -30.33 -28.85
CA SER A 268 15.31 -30.00 -29.82
C SER A 268 15.13 -28.64 -30.51
N GLN A 269 13.89 -28.12 -30.59
CA GLN A 269 13.63 -26.76 -31.03
C GLN A 269 14.01 -25.75 -29.94
N ALA A 270 13.70 -26.06 -28.68
CA ALA A 270 14.08 -25.24 -27.54
C ALA A 270 15.61 -25.15 -27.37
N GLU A 271 16.35 -26.26 -27.50
CA GLU A 271 17.82 -26.27 -27.45
C GLU A 271 18.45 -25.36 -28.50
N ARG A 272 17.93 -25.38 -29.74
CA ARG A 272 18.41 -24.52 -30.82
C ARG A 272 18.16 -23.05 -30.53
N LEU A 273 16.96 -22.69 -30.07
CA LEU A 273 16.61 -21.30 -29.77
C LEU A 273 17.43 -20.78 -28.57
N LEU A 274 17.58 -21.58 -27.51
CA LEU A 274 18.42 -21.24 -26.36
C LEU A 274 19.89 -21.05 -26.77
N GLY A 275 20.42 -21.90 -27.66
CA GLY A 275 21.78 -21.73 -28.20
C GLY A 275 21.96 -20.40 -28.94
N GLN A 276 20.98 -19.99 -29.76
CA GLN A 276 21.01 -18.69 -30.44
C GLN A 276 20.97 -17.51 -29.46
N VAL A 277 20.23 -17.64 -28.35
CA VAL A 277 20.20 -16.63 -27.29
C VAL A 277 21.57 -16.53 -26.61
N GLU A 278 22.21 -17.66 -26.27
CA GLU A 278 23.55 -17.67 -25.68
C GLU A 278 24.60 -17.02 -26.57
N GLU A 279 24.58 -17.31 -27.87
CA GLU A 279 25.49 -16.70 -28.84
C GLU A 279 25.35 -15.17 -28.91
N VAL A 280 24.15 -14.63 -28.68
CA VAL A 280 23.91 -13.19 -28.65
C VAL A 280 24.31 -12.59 -27.30
N LEU A 281 24.01 -13.27 -26.19
CA LEU A 281 24.39 -12.86 -24.84
C LEU A 281 25.90 -12.89 -24.60
N ALA A 282 26.65 -13.75 -25.31
CA ALA A 282 28.11 -13.81 -25.24
C ALA A 282 28.81 -12.62 -25.92
N ARG A 283 28.08 -11.76 -26.64
CA ARG A 283 28.64 -10.57 -27.33
C ARG A 283 28.73 -9.38 -26.36
N ASP A 284 29.76 -8.56 -26.53
CA ASP A 284 29.93 -7.31 -25.76
C ASP A 284 28.81 -6.29 -26.01
N THR A 285 28.21 -6.32 -27.20
CA THR A 285 27.09 -5.43 -27.55
C THR A 285 26.05 -6.20 -28.35
N ILE A 286 24.81 -6.12 -27.88
CA ILE A 286 23.64 -6.69 -28.56
C ILE A 286 23.16 -5.69 -29.60
N ARG A 287 22.92 -6.16 -30.83
CA ARG A 287 22.33 -5.34 -31.89
C ARG A 287 20.81 -5.45 -31.84
N GLU A 288 20.11 -4.35 -32.07
CA GLU A 288 18.64 -4.34 -32.06
C GLU A 288 18.05 -5.42 -32.97
N GLN A 289 18.57 -5.56 -34.19
CA GLN A 289 18.06 -6.57 -35.14
C GLN A 289 18.16 -8.01 -34.61
N ASP A 290 19.24 -8.34 -33.91
CA ASP A 290 19.42 -9.66 -33.29
C ASP A 290 18.45 -9.84 -32.12
N PHE A 291 18.28 -8.79 -31.30
CA PHE A 291 17.30 -8.77 -30.22
C PHE A 291 15.87 -8.96 -30.75
N ARG A 292 15.40 -8.13 -31.70
CA ARG A 292 14.05 -8.21 -32.29
C ARG A 292 13.74 -9.55 -32.96
N ARG A 293 14.77 -10.24 -33.48
CA ARG A 293 14.62 -11.59 -34.03
C ARG A 293 14.35 -12.60 -32.90
N LEU A 294 15.14 -12.57 -31.84
CA LEU A 294 15.01 -13.48 -30.70
C LEU A 294 13.78 -13.18 -29.86
N GLU A 295 13.43 -11.91 -29.67
CA GLU A 295 12.22 -11.44 -29.00
C GLU A 295 10.98 -12.08 -29.63
N ARG A 296 10.82 -11.95 -30.96
CA ARG A 296 9.71 -12.58 -31.68
C ARG A 296 9.70 -14.10 -31.53
N ALA A 297 10.83 -14.75 -31.73
CA ALA A 297 10.91 -16.21 -31.66
C ALA A 297 10.60 -16.76 -30.25
N LEU A 298 11.09 -16.09 -29.18
CA LEU A 298 10.81 -16.48 -27.80
C LEU A 298 9.36 -16.19 -27.42
N THR A 299 8.82 -15.02 -27.80
CA THR A 299 7.43 -14.66 -27.54
C THR A 299 6.47 -15.60 -28.26
N GLU A 300 6.70 -15.93 -29.53
CA GLU A 300 5.90 -16.90 -30.29
C GLU A 300 5.96 -18.30 -29.65
N ALA A 301 7.16 -18.75 -29.25
CA ALA A 301 7.32 -20.06 -28.60
C ALA A 301 6.69 -20.13 -27.19
N MET A 302 6.43 -18.98 -26.58
CA MET A 302 5.85 -18.85 -25.23
C MET A 302 4.44 -18.25 -25.23
N SER A 303 3.80 -18.13 -26.40
CA SER A 303 2.40 -17.71 -26.56
C SER A 303 1.57 -18.84 -27.19
N GLN A 304 0.27 -18.90 -26.93
CA GLN A 304 -0.60 -19.91 -27.56
C GLN A 304 -1.07 -19.48 -28.95
N ASP A 305 -1.29 -20.45 -29.84
CA ASP A 305 -2.01 -20.25 -31.10
C ASP A 305 -3.42 -19.70 -30.80
N GLY A 306 -3.65 -18.42 -31.14
CA GLY A 306 -4.92 -17.72 -30.93
C GLY A 306 -4.85 -16.49 -30.02
N ASP A 307 -3.73 -16.26 -29.33
CA ASP A 307 -3.54 -15.10 -28.42
C ASP A 307 -3.34 -13.75 -29.18
N VAL A 308 -3.24 -13.80 -30.52
CA VAL A 308 -3.03 -12.65 -31.41
C VAL A 308 -4.34 -11.88 -31.69
N ALA A 309 -5.48 -12.40 -31.26
CA ALA A 309 -6.78 -11.77 -31.49
C ALA A 309 -7.15 -10.81 -30.35
N VAL A 310 -6.75 -9.54 -30.49
CA VAL A 310 -7.44 -8.32 -30.03
C VAL A 310 -8.34 -8.49 -28.80
N VAL A 311 -7.76 -8.70 -27.61
CA VAL A 311 -8.48 -8.52 -26.34
C VAL A 311 -7.69 -7.54 -25.49
N ASP A 312 -8.12 -6.29 -25.57
CA ASP A 312 -7.93 -5.19 -24.63
C ASP A 312 -6.81 -5.40 -23.60
N GLY A 313 -5.56 -5.31 -24.09
CA GLY A 313 -4.35 -5.61 -23.31
C GLY A 313 -4.19 -4.74 -22.08
N ASP A 314 -4.88 -3.60 -22.05
CA ASP A 314 -4.85 -2.61 -20.98
C ASP A 314 -6.01 -2.75 -19.98
N SER A 315 -6.97 -3.64 -20.22
CA SER A 315 -8.07 -3.91 -19.27
C SER A 315 -7.54 -4.33 -17.89
N ILE A 316 -8.25 -3.96 -16.82
CA ILE A 316 -7.98 -4.32 -15.44
C ILE A 316 -7.87 -5.84 -15.22
N ALA A 317 -8.50 -6.64 -16.08
CA ALA A 317 -8.38 -8.11 -16.09
C ALA A 317 -6.98 -8.61 -16.48
N ASN A 318 -6.12 -7.73 -17.00
CA ASN A 318 -4.72 -7.96 -17.30
C ASN A 318 -3.79 -7.11 -16.42
N LEU A 319 -4.26 -6.55 -15.30
CA LEU A 319 -3.46 -5.73 -14.40
C LEU A 319 -3.33 -6.37 -13.02
N ALA A 320 -2.19 -6.17 -12.38
CA ALA A 320 -1.95 -6.55 -10.99
C ALA A 320 -1.11 -5.49 -10.27
N LEU A 321 -1.19 -5.49 -8.94
CA LEU A 321 -0.30 -4.69 -8.10
C LEU A 321 1.01 -5.46 -7.87
N LEU A 322 2.11 -4.91 -8.35
CA LEU A 322 3.45 -5.43 -8.13
C LEU A 322 4.34 -4.32 -7.56
N ASP A 323 5.34 -4.71 -6.78
CA ASP A 323 6.34 -3.78 -6.27
C ASP A 323 7.15 -3.26 -7.47
N GLY A 324 6.95 -1.98 -7.80
CA GLY A 324 7.44 -1.29 -8.98
C GLY A 324 8.91 -0.89 -8.84
N GLY A 325 9.78 -1.86 -8.55
CA GLY A 325 11.18 -1.68 -8.91
C GLY A 325 11.28 -1.34 -10.40
N ASP A 326 12.23 -0.49 -10.81
CA ASP A 326 12.41 -0.02 -12.19
C ASP A 326 12.91 -1.12 -13.16
N ASN A 327 12.30 -2.31 -13.15
CA ASN A 327 12.65 -3.41 -14.02
C ASN A 327 11.78 -3.39 -15.29
N THR A 328 12.09 -2.45 -16.19
CA THR A 328 11.45 -2.33 -17.50
C THR A 328 11.48 -3.65 -18.29
N ALA A 329 12.50 -4.49 -18.10
CA ALA A 329 12.58 -5.79 -18.76
C ALA A 329 11.49 -6.75 -18.25
N LEU A 330 11.26 -6.80 -16.93
CA LEU A 330 10.18 -7.59 -16.35
C LEU A 330 8.81 -7.05 -16.74
N SER A 331 8.61 -5.73 -16.73
CA SER A 331 7.34 -5.11 -17.14
C SER A 331 6.95 -5.48 -18.58
N ASN A 332 7.94 -5.56 -19.48
CA ASN A 332 7.78 -5.96 -20.88
C ASN A 332 7.86 -7.47 -21.14
N SER A 333 7.74 -8.30 -20.10
CA SER A 333 7.82 -9.76 -20.22
C SER A 333 6.45 -10.42 -20.36
N VAL A 334 6.45 -11.60 -21.00
CA VAL A 334 5.29 -12.50 -21.08
C VAL A 334 4.94 -13.10 -19.72
N PHE A 335 3.69 -13.55 -19.57
CA PHE A 335 3.16 -14.14 -18.34
C PHE A 335 4.08 -15.19 -17.69
N ALA A 336 4.61 -16.14 -18.47
CA ALA A 336 5.42 -17.22 -17.91
C ALA A 336 6.72 -16.74 -17.24
N VAL A 337 7.33 -15.66 -17.76
CA VAL A 337 8.51 -15.04 -17.15
C VAL A 337 8.13 -14.35 -15.84
N LYS A 338 7.06 -13.55 -15.85
CA LYS A 338 6.55 -12.87 -14.66
C LYS A 338 6.15 -13.87 -13.58
N ARG A 339 5.52 -14.97 -13.96
CA ARG A 339 5.18 -16.07 -13.06
C ARG A 339 6.42 -16.69 -12.42
N ALA A 340 7.47 -16.96 -13.20
CA ALA A 340 8.70 -17.52 -12.66
C ALA A 340 9.35 -16.58 -11.63
N ASP A 341 9.33 -15.26 -11.90
CA ASP A 341 9.86 -14.26 -10.97
C ASP A 341 9.02 -14.14 -9.69
N VAL A 342 7.69 -14.06 -9.82
CA VAL A 342 6.76 -14.04 -8.66
C VAL A 342 6.93 -15.28 -7.80
N LEU A 343 7.08 -16.47 -8.40
CA LEU A 343 7.35 -17.71 -7.65
C LEU A 343 8.70 -17.70 -6.94
N ARG A 344 9.71 -17.07 -7.53
CA ARG A 344 11.03 -16.89 -6.90
C ARG A 344 10.91 -15.97 -5.69
N LEU A 345 10.25 -14.82 -5.85
CA LEU A 345 9.99 -13.86 -4.76
C LEU A 345 9.19 -14.49 -3.62
N ASP A 346 8.15 -15.28 -3.93
CA ASP A 346 7.33 -16.00 -2.93
C ASP A 346 8.19 -17.00 -2.14
N LYS A 347 9.07 -17.75 -2.82
CA LYS A 347 10.02 -18.69 -2.17
C LYS A 347 11.06 -17.99 -1.29
N GLU A 348 11.46 -16.79 -1.66
CA GLU A 348 12.37 -15.94 -0.87
C GLU A 348 11.68 -15.30 0.34
N GLY A 349 10.36 -15.47 0.48
CA GLY A 349 9.56 -14.89 1.57
C GLY A 349 9.30 -13.39 1.41
N ARG A 350 9.40 -12.87 0.18
CA ARG A 350 9.04 -11.48 -0.12
C ARG A 350 7.53 -11.30 -0.05
N TYR A 351 7.07 -10.15 0.43
CA TYR A 351 5.64 -9.85 0.44
C TYR A 351 5.12 -9.66 -0.99
N ILE A 352 4.06 -10.39 -1.33
CA ILE A 352 3.35 -10.29 -2.59
C ILE A 352 1.87 -10.15 -2.26
N PRO A 353 1.16 -9.12 -2.79
CA PRO A 353 -0.27 -8.97 -2.56
C PRO A 353 -1.00 -10.25 -2.95
N VAL A 354 -1.94 -10.68 -2.09
CA VAL A 354 -2.59 -11.98 -2.20
C VAL A 354 -3.22 -12.23 -3.57
N CYS A 355 -3.87 -11.22 -4.15
CA CYS A 355 -4.52 -11.33 -5.44
C CYS A 355 -3.50 -11.44 -6.57
N THR A 356 -2.39 -10.71 -6.49
CA THR A 356 -1.28 -10.81 -7.44
C THR A 356 -0.67 -12.21 -7.41
N ARG A 357 -0.38 -12.73 -6.21
CA ARG A 357 0.09 -14.11 -6.04
C ARG A 357 -0.91 -15.12 -6.62
N ASN A 358 -2.20 -14.94 -6.36
CA ASN A 358 -3.27 -15.81 -6.86
C ASN A 358 -3.37 -15.81 -8.39
N VAL A 359 -3.21 -14.66 -9.06
CA VAL A 359 -3.17 -14.54 -10.53
C VAL A 359 -2.09 -15.45 -11.10
N PHE A 360 -0.85 -15.33 -10.62
CA PHE A 360 0.28 -16.10 -11.14
C PHE A 360 0.23 -17.58 -10.74
N LEU A 361 -0.54 -17.93 -9.72
CA LEU A 361 -0.83 -19.31 -9.32
C LEU A 361 -2.11 -19.89 -9.94
N LYS A 362 -2.81 -19.14 -10.81
CA LYS A 362 -4.06 -19.58 -11.47
C LYS A 362 -5.20 -19.94 -10.50
N TYR A 363 -5.29 -19.26 -9.37
CA TYR A 363 -6.31 -19.55 -8.35
C TYR A 363 -7.75 -19.25 -8.78
N TYR A 364 -7.94 -18.32 -9.71
CA TYR A 364 -9.28 -17.91 -10.14
C TYR A 364 -9.88 -18.82 -11.21
N SER A 365 -9.02 -19.50 -11.98
CA SER A 365 -9.46 -20.38 -13.07
C SER A 365 -9.70 -21.81 -12.55
N PRO A 366 -10.71 -22.53 -13.08
CA PRO A 366 -10.91 -23.96 -12.82
C PRO A 366 -9.66 -24.78 -13.16
N GLY A 367 -9.39 -25.81 -12.35
CA GLY A 367 -8.14 -26.60 -12.44
C GLY A 367 -7.95 -27.34 -13.76
N ASP A 368 -9.04 -27.72 -14.43
CA ASP A 368 -9.05 -28.36 -15.74
C ASP A 368 -8.77 -27.39 -16.91
N GLU A 369 -8.87 -26.09 -16.66
CA GLU A 369 -8.53 -25.02 -17.61
C GLU A 369 -7.10 -24.49 -17.42
N HIS A 370 -6.34 -25.06 -16.47
CA HIS A 370 -5.03 -24.53 -16.08
C HIS A 370 -3.98 -24.66 -17.18
N GLN A 371 -3.70 -23.53 -17.80
CA GLN A 371 -2.58 -23.32 -18.67
C GLN A 371 -1.51 -22.50 -17.93
N MET A 372 -0.64 -23.20 -17.20
CA MET A 372 0.32 -22.55 -16.28
C MET A 372 1.29 -21.55 -16.94
N GLN A 373 1.44 -21.60 -18.27
CA GLN A 373 2.36 -20.73 -19.02
C GLN A 373 1.69 -19.54 -19.70
N PHE A 374 0.36 -19.53 -19.79
CA PHE A 374 -0.36 -18.56 -20.62
C PHE A 374 -1.35 -17.77 -19.77
N TRP A 375 -1.63 -16.52 -20.14
CA TRP A 375 -2.69 -15.71 -19.52
C TRP A 375 -3.84 -15.57 -20.51
N SER A 376 -4.67 -16.61 -20.56
CA SER A 376 -5.71 -16.77 -21.57
C SER A 376 -6.87 -15.79 -21.35
N ARG A 377 -7.73 -15.67 -22.37
CA ARG A 377 -9.00 -14.91 -22.26
C ARG A 377 -9.87 -15.42 -21.11
N TRP A 378 -9.93 -16.74 -20.90
CA TRP A 378 -10.72 -17.33 -19.81
C TRP A 378 -10.16 -16.97 -18.44
N ASP A 379 -8.83 -16.96 -18.29
CA ASP A 379 -8.20 -16.51 -17.05
C ASP A 379 -8.53 -15.05 -16.72
N ARG A 380 -8.53 -14.17 -17.73
CA ARG A 380 -8.93 -12.76 -17.59
C ARG A 380 -10.38 -12.64 -17.14
N GLU A 381 -11.28 -13.40 -17.77
CA GLU A 381 -12.70 -13.38 -17.43
C GLU A 381 -12.97 -13.90 -16.01
N HIS A 382 -12.37 -15.02 -15.61
CA HIS A 382 -12.47 -15.56 -14.26
C HIS A 382 -11.89 -14.60 -13.22
N TYR A 383 -10.75 -13.99 -13.50
CA TYR A 383 -10.13 -13.00 -12.61
C TYR A 383 -11.03 -11.77 -12.44
N LEU A 384 -11.58 -11.25 -13.54
CA LEU A 384 -12.49 -10.11 -13.52
C LEU A 384 -13.77 -10.43 -12.73
N ASN A 385 -14.36 -11.61 -12.91
CA ASN A 385 -15.54 -12.02 -12.15
C ASN A 385 -15.24 -12.15 -10.65
N ALA A 386 -14.09 -12.71 -10.27
CA ALA A 386 -13.65 -12.75 -8.87
C ALA A 386 -13.45 -11.35 -8.28
N MET A 387 -12.96 -10.39 -9.08
CA MET A 387 -12.83 -9.00 -8.68
C MET A 387 -14.20 -8.35 -8.46
N VAL A 388 -15.13 -8.53 -9.39
CA VAL A 388 -16.53 -8.06 -9.25
C VAL A 388 -17.15 -8.62 -7.96
N ASP A 389 -17.00 -9.91 -7.70
CA ASP A 389 -17.58 -10.55 -6.50
C ASP A 389 -16.98 -10.01 -5.20
N ALA A 390 -15.66 -9.84 -5.15
CA ALA A 390 -14.98 -9.28 -3.99
C ALA A 390 -15.38 -7.82 -3.72
N LEU A 391 -15.61 -7.03 -4.78
CA LEU A 391 -15.91 -5.60 -4.68
C LEU A 391 -17.41 -5.27 -4.65
N ARG A 392 -18.28 -6.25 -4.94
CA ARG A 392 -19.75 -6.12 -5.04
C ARG A 392 -20.39 -5.29 -3.93
N PRO A 393 -20.04 -5.42 -2.63
CA PRO A 393 -20.64 -4.61 -1.57
C PRO A 393 -20.42 -3.10 -1.72
N TYR A 394 -19.38 -2.70 -2.44
CA TYR A 394 -18.92 -1.32 -2.59
C TYR A 394 -19.20 -0.74 -3.98
N LEU A 395 -19.70 -1.53 -4.92
CA LEU A 395 -20.11 -1.04 -6.23
C LEU A 395 -21.44 -0.28 -6.13
N ARG A 396 -21.60 0.70 -7.01
CA ARG A 396 -22.84 1.45 -7.18
C ARG A 396 -23.79 0.65 -8.07
N PRO A 397 -25.12 0.83 -7.90
CA PRO A 397 -26.07 0.39 -8.92
C PRO A 397 -25.69 0.97 -10.28
N GLU A 398 -25.95 0.22 -11.34
CA GLU A 398 -25.85 0.76 -12.70
C GLU A 398 -26.76 2.00 -12.81
N ALA A 399 -26.27 3.03 -13.50
CA ALA A 399 -27.13 4.13 -13.86
C ALA A 399 -28.21 3.57 -14.78
N ALA A 400 -29.49 3.73 -14.43
CA ALA A 400 -30.55 3.50 -15.39
C ALA A 400 -30.28 4.45 -16.57
N GLU A 401 -30.07 3.91 -17.77
CA GLU A 401 -30.04 4.70 -19.00
C GLU A 401 -31.32 5.55 -19.01
N SER A 402 -31.18 6.85 -18.77
CA SER A 402 -32.32 7.76 -18.83
C SER A 402 -32.71 7.88 -20.30
N GLU A 403 -33.78 7.19 -20.68
CA GLU A 403 -34.58 7.50 -21.86
C GLU A 403 -35.11 8.95 -21.75
N SER A 404 -34.35 9.92 -22.27
CA SER A 404 -34.77 11.26 -22.76
C SER A 404 -33.48 12.03 -23.05
N GLU A 405 -33.16 12.45 -24.27
CA GLU A 405 -33.85 13.52 -25.00
C GLU A 405 -33.84 13.22 -26.51
N GLY A 406 -34.99 12.74 -26.99
CA GLY A 406 -35.39 12.77 -28.39
C GLY A 406 -36.67 13.57 -28.50
N SER A 407 -36.59 14.88 -28.27
CA SER A 407 -37.69 15.81 -28.52
C SER A 407 -37.14 17.24 -28.59
N GLU A 408 -37.52 17.94 -29.68
CA GLU A 408 -37.25 19.35 -30.03
C GLU A 408 -35.87 19.56 -30.68
N GLU A 409 -35.72 19.99 -31.95
CA GLU A 409 -36.43 21.05 -32.66
C GLU A 409 -36.81 20.67 -34.11
N MET A 410 -38.10 20.79 -34.42
CA MET A 410 -38.59 21.27 -35.73
C MET A 410 -39.32 22.59 -35.45
N VAL A 411 -39.19 23.55 -36.38
CA VAL A 411 -39.87 24.87 -36.47
C VAL A 411 -39.19 25.93 -35.59
N ASP A 412 -38.61 27.01 -36.10
CA ASP A 412 -39.00 27.91 -37.21
C ASP A 412 -37.97 28.09 -38.33
#